data_AF-A0A7S3S5G7-F1
#
_entry.id   AF-A0A7S3S5G7-F1
#
_cell.length_a   1.000
_cell.length_b   1.000
_cell.length_c   1.000
_cell.angle_alpha   90.00
_cell.angle_beta   90.00
_cell.angle_gamma   90.00
#
_symmetry.space_group_name_H-M   'P 1'
#
loop_
_entity.id
_entity.type
_entity.pdbx_description
1 polymer ?
#
loop_
_entity_poly.entity_id
_entity_poly.type
_entity_poly.pdbx_seq_one_letter_code
_entity_poly.pdbx_strand_id
1 'polypeptide(L)'
;AFGEAQAASRYGGTAQLPPFDRTQHVPTLGLINPRSGAASGMDVLSAARDTPYYQDTFFNIIDVVKNKQPGGLLDVFRLALNIAKDDAKSMGLRPRIVSGGGDGTASFTLFILFSALKADDSRPEEYMQDTGNGFIWTDEELRLYFPAIAQMPLGSANDFANTLGWGQKYPGDPAGNCFKTRRDALRELQSWISTVIDPDSRVVNFDLFGIMPPAGADEVDFKICELTGQRGMNPAIKSRSGEKNLTMKVAATQVPFFVCLYFSAGFAAYMVARFQLNRRSHPMWNRLEYVRQAVGILSESTPPQMEQRLDKVCITCDGEQYFPPQDGNRCENSGQNYREVGFFNINRMANL
;
A
#
# COMPACT_ATOMS: atom_id res chain seq x y z
N ALA A 1 -23.86 -7.28 -21.50
CA ALA A 1 -22.80 -7.10 -22.51
C ALA A 1 -22.93 -5.70 -23.10
N PHE A 2 -22.20 -4.74 -22.55
CA PHE A 2 -21.94 -3.45 -23.20
C PHE A 2 -20.48 -3.47 -23.60
N GLY A 3 -20.23 -3.55 -24.91
CA GLY A 3 -18.90 -3.49 -25.49
C GLY A 3 -18.39 -2.05 -25.41
N GLU A 4 -17.80 -1.68 -24.29
CA GLU A 4 -16.78 -0.64 -24.31
C GLU A 4 -15.58 -1.22 -25.07
N ALA A 5 -15.18 -0.58 -26.16
CA ALA A 5 -13.91 -0.86 -26.79
C ALA A 5 -12.83 -0.71 -25.71
N GLN A 6 -12.33 -1.84 -25.21
CA GLN A 6 -11.26 -1.85 -24.22
C GLN A 6 -10.11 -1.04 -24.81
N ALA A 7 -9.78 0.09 -24.19
CA ALA A 7 -8.62 0.86 -24.58
C ALA A 7 -7.44 -0.10 -24.66
N ALA A 8 -6.76 -0.12 -25.81
CA ALA A 8 -5.71 -1.10 -26.06
C ALA A 8 -4.67 -1.03 -24.92
N SER A 9 -4.46 -2.17 -24.25
CA SER A 9 -3.49 -2.32 -23.16
C SER A 9 -2.13 -1.70 -23.53
N ARG A 10 -1.46 -1.06 -22.56
CA ARG A 10 -0.10 -0.52 -22.72
C ARG A 10 0.89 -1.55 -23.23
N TYR A 11 0.65 -2.82 -22.93
CA TYR A 11 1.52 -3.95 -23.32
C TYR A 11 1.09 -4.61 -24.64
N GLY A 12 -0.01 -4.17 -25.25
CA GLY A 12 -0.62 -4.77 -26.45
C GLY A 12 -1.75 -5.75 -26.14
N GLY A 13 -2.57 -6.08 -27.14
CA GLY A 13 -3.77 -6.92 -26.98
C GLY A 13 -3.53 -8.43 -26.83
N THR A 14 -2.27 -8.86 -26.92
CA THR A 14 -1.84 -10.26 -26.75
C THR A 14 -0.70 -10.34 -25.73
N ALA A 15 -0.67 -9.41 -24.77
CA ALA A 15 0.36 -9.35 -23.76
C ALA A 15 0.25 -10.55 -22.82
N GLN A 16 1.34 -11.31 -22.67
CA GLN A 16 1.41 -12.44 -21.75
C GLN A 16 2.55 -12.26 -20.77
N LEU A 17 2.34 -12.71 -19.54
CA LEU A 17 3.39 -12.79 -18.53
C LEU A 17 4.33 -13.97 -18.85
N PRO A 18 5.56 -14.01 -18.30
CA PRO A 18 6.48 -15.13 -18.50
C PRO A 18 5.82 -16.45 -18.09
N PRO A 19 6.12 -17.60 -18.73
CA PRO A 19 5.59 -18.88 -18.30
C PRO A 19 6.01 -19.20 -16.85
N PHE A 20 5.14 -19.89 -16.11
CA PHE A 20 5.42 -20.30 -14.74
C PHE A 20 5.67 -21.81 -14.67
N ASP A 21 6.85 -22.22 -14.20
CA ASP A 21 7.19 -23.61 -13.91
C ASP A 21 7.17 -23.82 -12.40
N ARG A 22 6.25 -24.66 -11.91
CA ARG A 22 6.09 -24.95 -10.48
C ARG A 22 7.31 -25.61 -9.84
N THR A 23 8.20 -26.20 -10.64
CA THR A 23 9.41 -26.84 -10.13
C THR A 23 10.61 -25.90 -10.04
N GLN A 24 10.56 -24.77 -10.73
CA GLN A 24 11.69 -23.82 -10.84
C GLN A 24 11.37 -22.46 -10.23
N HIS A 25 10.11 -22.03 -10.27
CA HIS A 25 9.69 -20.69 -9.88
C HIS A 25 8.99 -20.68 -8.53
N VAL A 26 9.22 -19.62 -7.77
CA VAL A 26 8.61 -19.41 -6.46
C VAL A 26 7.11 -19.11 -6.64
N PRO A 27 6.21 -19.83 -5.93
CA PRO A 27 4.77 -19.57 -5.97
C PRO A 27 4.45 -18.10 -5.65
N THR A 28 3.77 -17.44 -6.59
CA THR A 28 3.59 -16.00 -6.57
C THR A 28 2.12 -15.64 -6.80
N LEU A 29 1.54 -14.90 -5.86
CA LEU A 29 0.22 -14.29 -6.01
C LEU A 29 0.36 -12.80 -6.33
N GLY A 30 -0.68 -12.21 -6.91
CA GLY A 30 -0.78 -10.77 -7.15
C GLY A 30 -2.01 -10.16 -6.50
N LEU A 31 -1.83 -9.03 -5.81
CA LEU A 31 -2.90 -8.16 -5.36
C LEU A 31 -2.72 -6.80 -6.04
N ILE A 32 -3.39 -6.61 -7.16
CA ILE A 32 -3.19 -5.47 -8.04
C ILE A 32 -4.36 -4.50 -7.89
N ASN A 33 -4.07 -3.22 -7.68
CA ASN A 33 -5.06 -2.15 -7.74
C ASN A 33 -5.25 -1.70 -9.19
N PRO A 34 -6.40 -2.00 -9.83
CA PRO A 34 -6.63 -1.70 -11.24
C PRO A 34 -6.63 -0.20 -11.54
N ARG A 35 -6.84 0.66 -10.53
CA ARG A 35 -6.92 2.11 -10.69
C ARG A 35 -5.56 2.81 -10.59
N SER A 36 -4.50 2.10 -10.20
CA SER A 36 -3.16 2.66 -10.06
C SER A 36 -2.55 2.99 -11.42
N GLY A 37 -1.69 4.01 -11.45
CA GLY A 37 -0.85 4.34 -12.62
C GLY A 37 -1.64 4.71 -13.87
N ALA A 38 -2.70 5.50 -13.73
CA ALA A 38 -3.64 5.80 -14.81
C ALA A 38 -4.25 4.52 -15.43
N ALA A 39 -4.63 3.56 -14.59
CA ALA A 39 -5.11 2.24 -14.95
C ALA A 39 -4.06 1.24 -15.50
N SER A 40 -2.77 1.47 -15.25
CA SER A 40 -1.72 0.48 -15.56
C SER A 40 -1.92 -0.83 -14.79
N GLY A 41 -2.54 -0.77 -13.60
CA GLY A 41 -2.91 -1.99 -12.86
C GLY A 41 -3.93 -2.86 -13.60
N MET A 42 -4.86 -2.25 -14.36
CA MET A 42 -5.80 -3.00 -15.18
C MET A 42 -5.08 -3.71 -16.33
N ASP A 43 -4.09 -3.07 -16.96
CA ASP A 43 -3.31 -3.68 -18.03
C ASP A 43 -2.51 -4.89 -17.54
N VAL A 44 -1.93 -4.83 -16.33
CA VAL A 44 -1.24 -5.96 -15.70
C VAL A 44 -2.21 -7.11 -15.42
N LEU A 45 -3.39 -6.80 -14.87
CA LEU A 45 -4.43 -7.82 -14.65
C LEU A 45 -4.93 -8.44 -15.96
N SER A 46 -5.00 -7.66 -17.04
CA SER A 46 -5.34 -8.20 -18.37
C SER A 46 -4.28 -9.19 -18.85
N ALA A 47 -3.00 -8.82 -18.79
CA ALA A 47 -1.91 -9.72 -19.19
C ALA A 47 -1.86 -10.99 -18.33
N ALA A 48 -2.17 -10.86 -17.03
CA ALA A 48 -2.26 -12.00 -16.12
C ALA A 48 -3.40 -12.96 -16.51
N ARG A 49 -4.58 -12.44 -16.85
CA ARG A 49 -5.74 -13.25 -17.30
C ARG A 49 -5.46 -14.03 -18.57
N ASP A 50 -4.61 -13.51 -19.46
CA ASP A 50 -4.24 -14.16 -20.71
C ASP A 50 -3.09 -15.18 -20.54
N THR A 51 -2.65 -15.43 -19.29
CA THR A 51 -1.52 -16.32 -18.97
C THR A 51 -1.95 -17.41 -17.97
N PRO A 52 -1.85 -18.72 -18.30
CA PRO A 52 -2.51 -19.81 -17.56
C PRO A 52 -2.27 -19.88 -16.05
N TYR A 53 -1.07 -19.58 -15.56
CA TYR A 53 -0.79 -19.59 -14.12
C TYR A 53 -1.34 -18.35 -13.40
N TYR A 54 -1.27 -17.19 -14.05
CA TYR A 54 -1.54 -15.90 -13.41
C TYR A 54 -3.03 -15.55 -13.39
N GLN A 55 -3.83 -16.10 -14.30
CA GLN A 55 -5.27 -15.89 -14.33
C GLN A 55 -5.95 -16.29 -13.00
N ASP A 56 -5.38 -17.28 -12.30
CA ASP A 56 -5.92 -17.83 -11.05
C ASP A 56 -5.19 -17.31 -9.79
N THR A 57 -4.09 -16.58 -9.95
CA THR A 57 -3.23 -16.14 -8.83
C THR A 57 -3.09 -14.62 -8.73
N PHE A 58 -3.52 -13.86 -9.75
CA PHE A 58 -3.50 -12.39 -9.73
C PHE A 58 -4.92 -11.81 -9.59
N PHE A 59 -5.13 -11.10 -8.50
CA PHE A 59 -6.43 -10.62 -8.06
C PHE A 59 -6.52 -9.09 -8.13
N ASN A 60 -7.72 -8.60 -8.43
CA ASN A 60 -8.07 -7.21 -8.18
C ASN A 60 -8.25 -7.01 -6.66
N ILE A 61 -7.33 -6.31 -6.01
CA ILE A 61 -7.35 -6.10 -4.55
C ILE A 61 -8.63 -5.39 -4.05
N ILE A 62 -9.26 -4.56 -4.88
CA ILE A 62 -10.52 -3.88 -4.55
C ILE A 62 -11.68 -4.87 -4.52
N ASP A 63 -11.68 -5.86 -5.42
CA ASP A 63 -12.75 -6.86 -5.45
C ASP A 63 -12.57 -7.83 -4.28
N VAL A 64 -11.33 -8.20 -3.96
CA VAL A 64 -11.01 -9.05 -2.81
C VAL A 64 -11.53 -8.44 -1.50
N VAL A 65 -11.30 -7.15 -1.27
CA VAL A 65 -11.75 -6.51 -0.03
C VAL A 65 -13.27 -6.31 0.07
N LYS A 66 -13.96 -6.22 -1.07
CA LYS A 66 -15.41 -6.01 -1.10
C LYS A 66 -16.20 -7.30 -1.01
N ASN A 67 -15.58 -8.42 -1.38
CA ASN A 67 -16.21 -9.72 -1.55
C ASN A 67 -15.73 -10.66 -0.43
N LYS A 68 -16.19 -10.39 0.80
CA LYS A 68 -15.79 -11.07 2.04
C LYS A 68 -16.81 -12.07 2.57
N GLN A 69 -17.97 -12.19 1.92
CA GLN A 69 -18.97 -13.19 2.28
C GLN A 69 -18.41 -14.62 2.06
N PRO A 70 -18.95 -15.65 2.74
CA PRO A 70 -18.50 -17.04 2.56
C PRO A 70 -18.50 -17.47 1.08
N GLY A 71 -17.41 -18.11 0.64
CA GLY A 71 -17.18 -18.49 -0.76
C GLY A 71 -16.81 -17.31 -1.67
N GLY A 72 -16.60 -16.12 -1.09
CA GLY A 72 -16.25 -14.90 -1.80
C GLY A 72 -14.81 -14.87 -2.31
N LEU A 73 -14.43 -13.75 -2.94
CA LEU A 73 -13.10 -13.61 -3.56
C LEU A 73 -11.97 -13.58 -2.52
N LEU A 74 -12.25 -13.14 -1.29
CA LEU A 74 -11.29 -13.26 -0.18
C LEU A 74 -10.98 -14.73 0.14
N ASP A 75 -11.98 -15.61 0.09
CA ASP A 75 -11.78 -17.05 0.35
C ASP A 75 -11.03 -17.72 -0.81
N VAL A 76 -11.31 -17.32 -2.05
CA VAL A 76 -10.54 -17.79 -3.22
C VAL A 76 -9.07 -17.37 -3.12
N PHE A 77 -8.81 -16.10 -2.77
CA PHE A 77 -7.45 -15.62 -2.53
C PHE A 77 -6.75 -16.40 -1.42
N ARG A 78 -7.47 -16.67 -0.32
CA ARG A 78 -6.97 -17.45 0.80
C ARG A 78 -6.62 -18.89 0.40
N LEU A 79 -7.44 -19.57 -0.39
CA LEU A 79 -7.13 -20.91 -0.91
C LEU A 79 -5.86 -20.89 -1.75
N ALA A 80 -5.75 -19.91 -2.66
CA ALA A 80 -4.54 -19.73 -3.46
C ALA A 80 -3.30 -19.45 -2.59
N LEU A 81 -3.46 -18.68 -1.50
CA LEU A 81 -2.41 -18.39 -0.54
C LEU A 81 -1.92 -19.65 0.21
N ASN A 82 -2.84 -20.53 0.61
CA ASN A 82 -2.50 -21.82 1.21
C ASN A 82 -1.76 -22.75 0.23
N ILE A 83 -2.25 -22.84 -1.00
CA ILE A 83 -1.59 -23.63 -2.06
C ILE A 83 -0.16 -23.10 -2.28
N ALA A 84 0.00 -21.79 -2.40
CA ALA A 84 1.32 -21.19 -2.60
C ALA A 84 2.25 -21.39 -1.40
N LYS A 85 1.73 -21.38 -0.16
CA LYS A 85 2.50 -21.73 1.04
C LYS A 85 3.03 -23.16 0.93
N ASP A 86 2.17 -24.12 0.61
CA ASP A 86 2.54 -25.54 0.58
C ASP A 86 3.53 -25.83 -0.56
N ASP A 87 3.31 -25.24 -1.73
CA ASP A 87 4.25 -25.31 -2.86
C ASP A 87 5.61 -24.70 -2.47
N ALA A 88 5.64 -23.51 -1.87
CA ALA A 88 6.87 -22.82 -1.49
C ALA A 88 7.62 -23.56 -0.37
N LYS A 89 6.87 -24.16 0.57
CA LYS A 89 7.41 -25.03 1.62
C LYS A 89 8.13 -26.23 1.05
N SER A 90 7.62 -26.85 -0.01
CA SER A 90 8.29 -27.98 -0.68
C SER A 90 9.63 -27.58 -1.31
N MET A 91 9.82 -26.30 -1.61
CA MET A 91 11.06 -25.72 -2.15
C MET A 91 11.99 -25.17 -1.05
N GLY A 92 11.55 -25.14 0.22
CA GLY A 92 12.29 -24.47 1.29
C GLY A 92 12.31 -22.93 1.17
N LEU A 93 11.30 -22.35 0.51
CA LEU A 93 11.20 -20.92 0.23
C LEU A 93 9.93 -20.31 0.84
N ARG A 94 9.84 -18.97 0.81
CA ARG A 94 8.60 -18.23 1.10
C ARG A 94 7.82 -17.97 -0.19
N PRO A 95 6.49 -18.07 -0.20
CA PRO A 95 5.70 -17.60 -1.32
C PRO A 95 5.89 -16.08 -1.51
N ARG A 96 5.61 -15.58 -2.72
CA ARG A 96 5.68 -14.16 -3.05
C ARG A 96 4.29 -13.55 -3.19
N ILE A 97 4.18 -12.28 -2.84
CA ILE A 97 2.98 -11.47 -3.09
C ILE A 97 3.38 -10.20 -3.84
N VAL A 98 2.88 -10.05 -5.06
CA VAL A 98 3.01 -8.82 -5.84
C VAL A 98 1.97 -7.82 -5.34
N SER A 99 2.42 -6.74 -4.72
CA SER A 99 1.56 -5.60 -4.38
C SER A 99 1.57 -4.58 -5.52
N GLY A 100 0.51 -4.54 -6.31
CA GLY A 100 0.40 -3.67 -7.48
C GLY A 100 -0.26 -2.34 -7.16
N GLY A 101 0.52 -1.29 -6.90
CA GLY A 101 -0.04 0.02 -6.58
C GLY A 101 0.99 1.08 -6.22
N GLY A 102 0.53 2.13 -5.54
CA GLY A 102 1.43 3.07 -4.86
C GLY A 102 1.70 2.65 -3.41
N ASP A 103 2.38 3.50 -2.64
CA ASP A 103 2.84 3.17 -1.28
C ASP A 103 1.70 2.72 -0.34
N GLY A 104 0.53 3.36 -0.42
CA GLY A 104 -0.65 2.94 0.36
C GLY A 104 -1.21 1.57 -0.01
N THR A 105 -0.93 1.06 -1.21
CA THR A 105 -1.33 -0.30 -1.63
C THR A 105 -0.47 -1.36 -0.96
N ALA A 106 0.78 -1.07 -0.59
CA ALA A 106 1.63 -1.98 0.18
C ALA A 106 1.00 -2.29 1.55
N SER A 107 0.68 -1.24 2.30
CA SER A 107 -0.06 -1.34 3.58
C SER A 107 -1.39 -2.07 3.43
N PHE A 108 -2.13 -1.76 2.36
CA PHE A 108 -3.41 -2.42 2.10
C PHE A 108 -3.26 -3.90 1.73
N THR A 109 -2.16 -4.29 1.08
CA THR A 109 -1.84 -5.70 0.78
C THR A 109 -1.65 -6.50 2.07
N LEU A 110 -0.92 -5.95 3.05
CA LEU A 110 -0.79 -6.55 4.37
C LEU A 110 -2.15 -6.73 5.06
N PHE A 111 -3.00 -5.69 5.00
CA PHE A 111 -4.36 -5.80 5.53
C PHE A 111 -5.15 -6.95 4.89
N ILE A 112 -5.04 -7.14 3.57
CA ILE A 112 -5.71 -8.25 2.87
C ILE A 112 -5.11 -9.60 3.26
N LEU A 113 -3.79 -9.72 3.38
CA LEU A 113 -3.13 -10.94 3.84
C LEU A 113 -3.60 -11.34 5.24
N PHE A 114 -3.57 -10.41 6.20
CA PHE A 114 -4.07 -10.70 7.54
C PHE A 114 -5.57 -10.97 7.56
N SER A 115 -6.36 -10.29 6.72
CA SER A 115 -7.79 -10.60 6.59
C SER A 115 -8.05 -12.02 6.05
N ALA A 116 -7.21 -12.49 5.13
CA ALA A 116 -7.31 -13.83 4.57
C ALA A 116 -6.82 -14.91 5.55
N LEU A 117 -5.84 -14.59 6.39
CA LEU A 117 -5.27 -15.50 7.38
C LEU A 117 -6.03 -15.50 8.71
N LYS A 118 -6.89 -14.51 8.97
CA LYS A 118 -7.67 -14.43 10.21
C LYS A 118 -8.60 -15.64 10.30
N ALA A 119 -8.54 -16.34 11.44
CA ALA A 119 -9.47 -17.41 11.76
C ALA A 119 -10.85 -16.83 12.06
N ASP A 120 -11.90 -17.52 11.62
CA ASP A 120 -13.29 -17.14 11.80
C ASP A 120 -14.10 -18.37 12.21
N ASP A 121 -14.27 -18.53 13.53
CA ASP A 121 -14.97 -19.64 14.17
C ASP A 121 -16.50 -19.56 14.00
N SER A 122 -17.02 -18.42 13.53
CA SER A 122 -18.43 -18.20 13.26
C SER A 122 -18.91 -18.81 11.94
N ARG A 123 -17.99 -19.28 11.09
CA ARG A 123 -18.32 -19.83 9.77
C ARG A 123 -18.91 -21.23 9.86
N PRO A 124 -19.94 -21.54 9.05
CA PRO A 124 -20.48 -22.89 8.98
C PRO A 124 -19.41 -23.92 8.57
N GLU A 125 -19.51 -25.14 9.06
CA GLU A 125 -18.57 -26.24 8.78
C GLU A 125 -18.40 -26.55 7.27
N GLU A 126 -19.47 -26.32 6.50
CA GLU A 126 -19.48 -26.39 5.03
C GLU A 126 -18.61 -25.33 4.33
N TYR A 127 -18.19 -24.27 5.04
CA TYR A 127 -17.40 -23.16 4.52
C TYR A 127 -16.15 -22.91 5.40
N MET A 128 -15.12 -23.75 5.23
CA MET A 128 -13.78 -23.59 5.86
C MET A 128 -13.86 -23.18 7.34
N GLN A 129 -14.42 -24.04 8.19
CA GLN A 129 -14.38 -23.78 9.62
C GLN A 129 -12.94 -23.76 10.11
N ASP A 130 -12.57 -22.64 10.72
CA ASP A 130 -11.20 -22.37 11.10
C ASP A 130 -11.04 -22.46 12.59
N THR A 131 -10.22 -23.40 13.02
CA THR A 131 -9.75 -23.48 14.40
C THR A 131 -8.36 -22.86 14.46
N GLY A 132 -8.19 -21.80 15.25
CA GLY A 132 -6.92 -21.09 15.37
C GLY A 132 -6.95 -20.02 16.48
N ASN A 133 -5.78 -19.74 17.07
CA ASN A 133 -5.63 -18.67 18.06
C ASN A 133 -5.51 -17.30 17.37
N GLY A 134 -6.57 -16.91 16.64
CA GLY A 134 -6.64 -15.66 15.85
C GLY A 134 -6.27 -15.81 14.37
N PHE A 135 -5.35 -16.71 14.01
CA PHE A 135 -4.96 -16.98 12.61
C PHE A 135 -5.05 -18.47 12.26
N ILE A 136 -5.23 -18.77 10.97
CA ILE A 136 -5.36 -20.12 10.40
C ILE A 136 -4.00 -20.80 10.21
N TRP A 137 -2.92 -20.01 10.22
CA TRP A 137 -1.55 -20.50 10.20
C TRP A 137 -0.98 -20.46 11.60
N THR A 138 -0.21 -21.48 11.95
CA THR A 138 0.54 -21.53 13.20
C THR A 138 1.62 -20.44 13.25
N ASP A 139 2.10 -20.10 14.45
CA ASP A 139 3.20 -19.14 14.62
C ASP A 139 4.46 -19.54 13.84
N GLU A 140 4.75 -20.84 13.77
CA GLU A 140 5.89 -21.35 13.00
C GLU A 140 5.66 -21.21 11.49
N GLU A 141 4.43 -21.42 11.01
CA GLU A 141 4.11 -21.18 9.60
C GLU A 141 4.15 -19.70 9.22
N LEU A 142 3.65 -18.82 10.09
CA LEU A 142 3.81 -17.37 9.91
C LEU A 142 5.30 -16.99 9.92
N ARG A 143 6.07 -17.50 10.88
CA ARG A 143 7.50 -17.24 10.96
C ARG A 143 8.23 -17.67 9.70
N LEU A 144 8.00 -18.89 9.19
CA LEU A 144 8.77 -19.46 8.09
C LEU A 144 8.23 -19.11 6.70
N TYR A 145 6.92 -18.99 6.54
CA TYR A 145 6.25 -18.94 5.23
C TYR A 145 5.34 -17.73 5.03
N PHE A 146 5.32 -16.75 5.94
CA PHE A 146 4.65 -15.48 5.65
C PHE A 146 5.20 -14.88 4.33
N PRO A 147 4.33 -14.48 3.38
CA PRO A 147 4.76 -14.15 2.03
C PRO A 147 5.73 -12.97 1.98
N ALA A 148 6.74 -13.07 1.12
CA ALA A 148 7.62 -11.95 0.82
C ALA A 148 6.94 -10.99 -0.17
N ILE A 149 6.88 -9.69 0.17
CA ILE A 149 6.22 -8.66 -0.65
C ILE A 149 7.16 -8.14 -1.74
N ALA A 150 6.71 -8.19 -2.99
CA ALA A 150 7.29 -7.48 -4.12
C ALA A 150 6.38 -6.30 -4.49
N GLN A 151 6.83 -5.07 -4.24
CA GLN A 151 6.04 -3.87 -4.56
C GLN A 151 6.21 -3.51 -6.04
N MET A 152 5.16 -3.68 -6.83
CA MET A 152 5.13 -3.18 -8.21
C MET A 152 4.77 -1.68 -8.20
N PRO A 153 5.66 -0.79 -8.69
CA PRO A 153 5.54 0.67 -8.51
C PRO A 153 4.54 1.31 -9.48
N LEU A 154 3.25 1.01 -9.34
CA LEU A 154 2.17 1.58 -10.17
C LEU A 154 1.68 2.96 -9.70
N GLY A 155 2.18 3.48 -8.58
CA GLY A 155 1.84 4.81 -8.06
C GLY A 155 2.58 5.96 -8.74
N SER A 156 2.46 7.16 -8.15
CA SER A 156 3.10 8.38 -8.67
C SER A 156 4.51 8.60 -8.12
N ALA A 157 4.77 8.20 -6.87
CA ALA A 157 6.05 8.39 -6.17
C ALA A 157 6.78 7.05 -5.97
N ASN A 158 6.09 6.06 -5.37
CA ASN A 158 6.58 4.69 -5.18
C ASN A 158 7.88 4.62 -4.36
N ASP A 159 7.93 5.42 -3.30
CA ASP A 159 9.08 5.50 -2.41
C ASP A 159 9.36 4.16 -1.72
N PHE A 160 8.32 3.38 -1.40
CA PHE A 160 8.47 2.05 -0.82
C PHE A 160 9.08 1.05 -1.79
N ALA A 161 8.58 1.00 -3.03
CA ALA A 161 9.15 0.15 -4.08
C ALA A 161 10.62 0.49 -4.34
N ASN A 162 10.95 1.78 -4.38
CA ASN A 162 12.31 2.26 -4.56
C ASN A 162 13.23 1.86 -3.40
N THR A 163 12.75 1.99 -2.16
CA THR A 163 13.50 1.58 -0.96
C THR A 163 13.81 0.09 -0.96
N LEU A 164 12.90 -0.73 -1.49
CA LEU A 164 13.08 -2.18 -1.66
C LEU A 164 13.92 -2.56 -2.89
N GLY A 165 14.37 -1.61 -3.70
CA GLY A 165 15.17 -1.87 -4.91
C GLY A 165 14.37 -2.22 -6.17
N TRP A 166 13.04 -2.16 -6.12
CA TRP A 166 12.18 -2.39 -7.31
C TRP A 166 12.07 -1.16 -8.22
N GLY A 167 12.60 -0.02 -7.79
CA GLY A 167 12.60 1.25 -8.52
C GLY A 167 11.33 2.09 -8.33
N GLN A 168 11.35 3.33 -8.83
CA GLN A 168 10.25 4.30 -8.70
C GLN A 168 9.23 4.27 -9.83
N LYS A 169 9.56 3.66 -10.97
CA LYS A 169 8.73 3.66 -12.18
C LYS A 169 8.18 2.29 -12.44
N TYR A 170 6.91 2.20 -12.81
CA TYR A 170 6.33 0.92 -13.19
C TYR A 170 7.03 0.32 -14.42
N PRO A 171 7.09 -1.01 -14.52
CA PRO A 171 7.61 -1.70 -15.71
C PRO A 171 6.79 -1.28 -16.94
N GLY A 172 7.43 -0.62 -17.91
CA GLY A 172 6.75 -0.07 -19.09
C GLY A 172 6.42 1.43 -19.03
N ASP A 173 6.84 2.18 -18.01
CA ASP A 173 6.65 3.63 -17.96
C ASP A 173 7.33 4.35 -19.16
N PRO A 174 6.59 5.09 -20.00
CA PRO A 174 7.16 5.85 -21.10
C PRO A 174 7.85 7.15 -20.65
N ALA A 175 7.68 7.58 -19.38
CA ALA A 175 8.16 8.90 -18.92
C ALA A 175 9.69 9.08 -18.92
N GLY A 176 10.48 8.06 -19.28
CA GLY A 176 11.93 8.16 -19.49
C GLY A 176 12.38 8.04 -20.96
N ASN A 177 11.51 7.59 -21.86
CA ASN A 177 11.85 7.40 -23.27
C ASN A 177 10.58 7.48 -24.13
N CYS A 178 10.39 8.60 -24.84
CA CYS A 178 9.24 8.84 -25.71
C CYS A 178 9.16 7.90 -26.92
N PHE A 179 10.21 7.12 -27.18
CA PHE A 179 10.26 6.11 -28.25
C PHE A 179 10.00 4.68 -27.75
N LYS A 180 9.65 4.48 -26.47
CA LYS A 180 9.37 3.15 -25.93
C LYS A 180 8.17 2.53 -26.65
N THR A 181 8.37 1.38 -27.28
CA THR A 181 7.30 0.64 -27.95
C THR A 181 6.49 -0.19 -26.95
N ARG A 182 5.27 -0.60 -27.32
CA ARG A 182 4.48 -1.55 -26.51
C ARG A 182 5.23 -2.86 -26.24
N ARG A 183 6.05 -3.30 -27.20
CA ARG A 183 6.88 -4.50 -27.07
C ARG A 183 7.98 -4.33 -26.03
N ASP A 184 8.58 -3.14 -25.96
CA ASP A 184 9.58 -2.84 -24.93
C ASP A 184 8.94 -2.74 -23.55
N ALA A 185 7.76 -2.12 -23.44
CA ALA A 185 7.00 -2.10 -22.20
C ALA A 185 6.61 -3.50 -21.72
N LEU A 186 6.16 -4.38 -22.63
CA LEU A 186 5.87 -5.78 -22.32
C LEU A 186 7.15 -6.52 -21.86
N ARG A 187 8.29 -6.32 -22.54
CA ARG A 187 9.56 -6.93 -22.15
C ARG A 187 9.99 -6.51 -20.74
N GLU A 188 9.81 -5.24 -20.39
CA GLU A 188 10.11 -4.76 -19.02
C GLU A 188 9.18 -5.38 -17.99
N LEU A 189 7.87 -5.49 -18.26
CA LEU A 189 6.94 -6.18 -17.37
C LEU A 189 7.31 -7.66 -17.20
N GLN A 190 7.62 -8.35 -18.31
CA GLN A 190 8.05 -9.74 -18.29
C GLN A 190 9.33 -9.91 -17.48
N SER A 191 10.34 -9.07 -17.71
CA SER A 191 11.58 -9.08 -16.95
C SER A 191 11.34 -8.87 -15.46
N TRP A 192 10.46 -7.93 -15.09
CA TRP A 192 10.13 -7.66 -13.69
C TRP A 192 9.46 -8.86 -13.02
N ILE A 193 8.48 -9.49 -13.69
CA ILE A 193 7.81 -10.69 -13.17
C ILE A 193 8.78 -11.87 -13.08
N SER A 194 9.65 -12.07 -14.08
CA SER A 194 10.70 -13.08 -14.05
C SER A 194 11.60 -12.90 -12.83
N THR A 195 12.01 -11.68 -12.50
CA THR A 195 12.77 -11.41 -11.27
C THR A 195 11.96 -11.79 -10.03
N VAL A 196 10.67 -11.45 -9.92
CA VAL A 196 9.88 -11.77 -8.73
C VAL A 196 9.75 -13.28 -8.50
N ILE A 197 9.54 -14.06 -9.56
CA ILE A 197 9.32 -15.50 -9.46
C ILE A 197 10.62 -16.31 -9.36
N ASP A 198 11.78 -15.67 -9.55
CA ASP A 198 13.10 -16.30 -9.46
C ASP A 198 13.42 -16.70 -8.00
N PRO A 199 13.79 -17.97 -7.72
CA PRO A 199 14.21 -18.40 -6.39
C PRO A 199 15.46 -17.67 -5.89
N ASP A 200 16.34 -17.21 -6.78
CA ASP A 200 17.58 -16.49 -6.42
C ASP A 200 17.32 -15.02 -6.08
N SER A 201 16.10 -14.53 -6.28
CA SER A 201 15.73 -13.16 -5.90
C SER A 201 15.79 -12.96 -4.39
N ARG A 202 16.69 -12.06 -4.00
CA ARG A 202 17.00 -11.72 -2.62
C ARG A 202 15.75 -11.35 -1.83
N VAL A 203 15.61 -11.97 -0.67
CA VAL A 203 14.59 -11.63 0.32
C VAL A 203 15.25 -10.87 1.45
N VAL A 204 14.62 -9.78 1.87
CA VAL A 204 15.09 -9.00 3.00
C VAL A 204 13.95 -8.74 3.97
N ASN A 205 14.29 -8.70 5.25
CA ASN A 205 13.37 -8.23 6.27
C ASN A 205 13.30 -6.70 6.18
N PHE A 206 12.14 -6.15 6.52
CA PHE A 206 11.94 -4.73 6.71
C PHE A 206 11.00 -4.54 7.89
N ASP A 207 11.15 -3.43 8.59
CA ASP A 207 10.32 -3.15 9.77
C ASP A 207 8.93 -2.70 9.34
N LEU A 208 7.95 -2.83 10.22
CA LEU A 208 6.59 -2.36 10.02
C LEU A 208 6.16 -1.54 11.21
N PHE A 209 5.65 -0.33 10.96
CA PHE A 209 4.93 0.41 11.98
C PHE A 209 3.47 -0.02 11.99
N GLY A 210 2.89 -0.12 13.17
CA GLY A 210 1.48 -0.44 13.35
C GLY A 210 0.82 0.60 14.24
N ILE A 211 -0.42 0.97 13.90
CA ILE A 211 -1.30 1.60 14.89
C ILE A 211 -2.30 0.55 15.34
N MET A 212 -2.30 0.29 16.65
CA MET A 212 -3.00 -0.81 17.30
C MET A 212 -3.72 -0.29 18.54
N PRO A 213 -4.86 -0.87 18.92
CA PRO A 213 -5.42 -0.68 20.26
C PRO A 213 -4.41 -1.09 21.35
N PRO A 214 -4.49 -0.50 22.55
CA PRO A 214 -3.78 -1.04 23.73
C PRO A 214 -4.14 -2.50 23.98
N ALA A 215 -3.26 -3.24 24.67
CA ALA A 215 -3.52 -4.63 25.04
C ALA A 215 -4.84 -4.74 25.84
N GLY A 216 -5.75 -5.61 25.37
CA GLY A 216 -7.08 -5.79 25.97
C GLY A 216 -8.13 -4.77 25.56
N ALA A 217 -7.82 -3.85 24.65
CA ALA A 217 -8.79 -2.94 24.03
C ALA A 217 -9.10 -3.37 22.58
N ASP A 218 -10.35 -3.19 22.16
CA ASP A 218 -10.77 -3.45 20.78
C ASP A 218 -10.69 -2.20 19.89
N GLU A 219 -10.52 -1.02 20.49
CA GLU A 219 -10.52 0.27 19.80
C GLU A 219 -9.36 1.17 20.28
N VAL A 220 -8.99 2.12 19.42
CA VAL A 220 -8.08 3.23 19.75
C VAL A 220 -8.88 4.44 20.22
N ASP A 221 -8.25 5.29 21.04
CA ASP A 221 -8.84 6.49 21.62
C ASP A 221 -8.85 7.73 20.69
N PHE A 222 -8.36 7.58 19.45
CA PHE A 222 -8.40 8.63 18.43
C PHE A 222 -9.37 8.29 17.29
N LYS A 223 -9.55 9.21 16.34
CA LYS A 223 -10.34 9.02 15.11
C LYS A 223 -9.47 9.18 13.87
N ILE A 224 -9.50 8.21 12.97
CA ILE A 224 -8.94 8.35 11.62
C ILE A 224 -9.93 9.16 10.79
N CYS A 225 -9.45 10.28 10.25
CA CYS A 225 -10.23 11.14 9.38
C CYS A 225 -9.54 11.32 8.02
N GLU A 226 -10.35 11.43 6.97
CA GLU A 226 -9.94 11.89 5.64
C GLU A 226 -10.15 13.40 5.53
N LEU A 227 -9.19 14.09 4.93
CA LEU A 227 -9.36 15.49 4.56
C LEU A 227 -10.22 15.61 3.30
N THR A 228 -11.35 16.28 3.42
CA THR A 228 -12.31 16.51 2.33
C THR A 228 -12.45 18.01 2.03
N GLY A 229 -12.89 18.35 0.82
CA GLY A 229 -13.09 19.74 0.40
C GLY A 229 -13.23 19.90 -1.11
N GLN A 230 -13.38 21.14 -1.59
CA GLN A 230 -13.37 21.40 -3.03
C GLN A 230 -11.94 21.35 -3.57
N ARG A 231 -11.72 20.54 -4.62
CA ARG A 231 -10.42 20.38 -5.28
C ARG A 231 -9.94 21.67 -5.90
N GLY A 232 -8.64 21.93 -5.84
CA GLY A 232 -7.98 23.08 -6.44
C GLY A 232 -8.17 24.40 -5.70
N MET A 233 -9.04 24.44 -4.68
CA MET A 233 -9.36 25.65 -3.94
C MET A 233 -8.34 25.92 -2.83
N ASN A 234 -8.08 27.20 -2.57
CA ASN A 234 -7.24 27.62 -1.44
C ASN A 234 -7.96 27.26 -0.12
N PRO A 235 -7.26 26.67 0.88
CA PRO A 235 -7.82 26.36 2.20
C PRO A 235 -8.50 27.54 2.91
N ALA A 236 -8.03 28.76 2.65
CA ALA A 236 -8.56 29.98 3.26
C ALA A 236 -9.88 30.45 2.63
N ILE A 237 -10.24 29.96 1.44
CA ILE A 237 -11.50 30.31 0.80
C ILE A 237 -12.63 29.58 1.53
N LYS A 238 -13.66 30.32 1.93
CA LYS A 238 -14.90 29.75 2.46
C LYS A 238 -15.79 29.28 1.32
N SER A 239 -16.57 28.22 1.56
CA SER A 239 -17.62 27.81 0.63
C SER A 239 -18.66 28.93 0.45
N ARG A 240 -19.54 28.79 -0.54
CA ARG A 240 -20.70 29.70 -0.70
C ARG A 240 -21.63 29.72 0.53
N SER A 241 -21.61 28.67 1.35
CA SER A 241 -22.33 28.58 2.64
C SER A 241 -21.59 29.22 3.82
N GLY A 242 -20.39 29.79 3.61
CA GLY A 242 -19.57 30.39 4.66
C GLY A 242 -18.75 29.38 5.48
N GLU A 243 -18.85 28.09 5.15
CA GLU A 243 -18.11 27.01 5.82
C GLU A 243 -16.65 26.96 5.35
N LYS A 244 -15.78 26.36 6.16
CA LYS A 244 -14.39 26.12 5.78
C LYS A 244 -14.34 25.17 4.59
N ASN A 245 -13.56 25.49 3.55
CA ASN A 245 -13.43 24.63 2.37
C ASN A 245 -12.85 23.25 2.70
N LEU A 246 -12.02 23.15 3.74
CA LEU A 246 -11.45 21.89 4.20
C LEU A 246 -12.14 21.39 5.48
N THR A 247 -12.61 20.15 5.45
CA THR A 247 -13.26 19.47 6.57
C THR A 247 -12.68 18.06 6.75
N MET A 248 -12.52 17.62 8.01
CA MET A 248 -12.10 16.27 8.34
C MET A 248 -13.34 15.37 8.47
N LYS A 249 -13.43 14.33 7.64
CA LYS A 249 -14.50 13.33 7.69
C LYS A 249 -13.97 12.03 8.28
N VAL A 250 -14.63 11.48 9.28
CA VAL A 250 -14.26 10.17 9.85
C VAL A 250 -14.27 9.11 8.74
N ALA A 251 -13.16 8.39 8.59
CA ALA A 251 -12.94 7.49 7.45
C ALA A 251 -13.62 6.12 7.64
N ALA A 252 -13.46 5.47 8.79
CA ALA A 252 -14.14 4.22 9.20
C ALA A 252 -13.72 3.84 10.64
N THR A 253 -14.34 2.78 11.19
CA THR A 253 -13.92 2.12 12.44
C THR A 253 -12.50 1.55 12.29
N GLN A 254 -11.67 1.73 13.33
CA GLN A 254 -10.23 1.84 13.23
C GLN A 254 -9.49 0.57 13.63
N VAL A 255 -8.34 0.37 12.97
CA VAL A 255 -7.20 -0.49 13.34
C VAL A 255 -7.45 -2.01 13.41
N PRO A 256 -6.41 -2.85 13.13
CA PRO A 256 -5.00 -2.54 12.89
C PRO A 256 -4.71 -1.80 11.58
N PHE A 257 -3.80 -0.83 11.62
CA PHE A 257 -3.26 -0.18 10.41
C PHE A 257 -1.75 -0.39 10.33
N PHE A 258 -1.27 -1.04 9.26
CA PHE A 258 0.15 -1.24 9.01
C PHE A 258 0.69 -0.12 8.12
N VAL A 259 1.86 0.42 8.47
CA VAL A 259 2.52 1.52 7.78
C VAL A 259 3.90 1.03 7.33
N CYS A 260 4.04 0.82 6.03
CA CYS A 260 5.27 0.27 5.46
C CYS A 260 6.42 1.27 5.30
N LEU A 261 6.12 2.58 5.24
CA LEU A 261 7.12 3.57 4.80
C LEU A 261 7.32 4.74 5.74
N TYR A 262 6.29 5.53 6.04
CA TYR A 262 6.44 6.64 6.98
C TYR A 262 5.14 6.98 7.68
N PHE A 263 5.27 7.48 8.91
CA PHE A 263 4.20 8.07 9.69
C PHE A 263 4.54 9.55 9.92
N SER A 264 3.55 10.43 9.84
CA SER A 264 3.75 11.85 10.09
C SER A 264 2.56 12.44 10.82
N ALA A 265 2.82 13.32 11.79
CA ALA A 265 1.83 14.17 12.43
C ALA A 265 2.23 15.65 12.27
N GLY A 266 1.24 16.53 12.24
CA GLY A 266 1.48 17.96 12.06
C GLY A 266 1.38 18.43 10.61
N PHE A 267 2.15 19.44 10.26
CA PHE A 267 2.01 20.17 9.00
C PHE A 267 2.30 19.32 7.75
N ALA A 268 3.36 18.50 7.73
CA ALA A 268 3.61 17.56 6.65
C ALA A 268 2.40 16.63 6.39
N ALA A 269 1.79 16.07 7.43
CA ALA A 269 0.62 15.20 7.30
C ALA A 269 -0.57 15.92 6.65
N TYR A 270 -0.80 17.19 7.05
CA TYR A 270 -1.80 18.05 6.43
C TYR A 270 -1.51 18.31 4.94
N MET A 271 -0.26 18.58 4.57
CA MET A 271 0.13 18.82 3.18
C MET A 271 -0.03 17.57 2.31
N VAL A 272 0.33 16.40 2.83
CA VAL A 272 0.08 15.11 2.16
C VAL A 272 -1.42 14.87 1.99
N ALA A 273 -2.24 15.16 2.99
CA ALA A 273 -3.69 15.02 2.88
C ALA A 273 -4.29 15.96 1.81
N ARG A 274 -3.77 17.20 1.70
CA ARG A 274 -4.15 18.12 0.62
C ARG A 274 -3.72 17.65 -0.76
N PHE A 275 -2.53 17.06 -0.87
CA PHE A 275 -2.09 16.44 -2.11
C PHE A 275 -3.08 15.35 -2.54
N GLN A 276 -3.49 14.46 -1.62
CA GLN A 276 -4.46 13.41 -1.93
C GLN A 276 -5.82 13.98 -2.36
N LEU A 277 -6.30 15.03 -1.68
CA LEU A 277 -7.54 15.72 -2.06
C LEU A 277 -7.48 16.24 -3.51
N ASN A 278 -6.34 16.78 -3.92
CA ASN A 278 -6.12 17.37 -5.25
C ASN A 278 -5.61 16.38 -6.30
N ARG A 279 -5.43 15.11 -5.95
CA ARG A 279 -4.91 14.07 -6.83
C ARG A 279 -5.81 13.91 -8.06
N ARG A 280 -5.18 13.85 -9.23
CA ARG A 280 -5.85 13.65 -10.53
C ARG A 280 -5.51 12.28 -11.11
N SER A 281 -6.26 11.88 -12.13
CA SER A 281 -6.06 10.61 -12.84
C SER A 281 -4.74 10.56 -13.63
N HIS A 282 -4.28 11.70 -14.14
CA HIS A 282 -3.08 11.76 -14.98
C HIS A 282 -1.78 11.99 -14.17
N PRO A 283 -0.69 11.24 -14.43
CA PRO A 283 0.57 11.36 -13.69
C PRO A 283 1.21 12.75 -13.76
N MET A 284 1.17 13.42 -14.92
CA MET A 284 1.75 14.77 -15.07
C MET A 284 1.09 15.80 -14.14
N TRP A 285 -0.24 15.77 -14.00
CA TRP A 285 -0.94 16.68 -13.09
C TRP A 285 -0.58 16.40 -11.62
N ASN A 286 -0.37 15.13 -11.27
CA ASN A 286 0.08 14.76 -9.94
C ASN A 286 1.51 15.25 -9.67
N ARG A 287 2.41 15.20 -10.66
CA ARG A 287 3.77 15.80 -10.53
C ARG A 287 3.71 17.32 -10.35
N LEU A 288 2.86 18.00 -11.12
CA LEU A 288 2.65 19.45 -10.96
C LEU A 288 2.06 19.78 -9.57
N GLU A 289 1.13 18.98 -9.08
CA GLU A 289 0.59 19.14 -7.73
C GLU A 289 1.65 18.90 -6.67
N TYR A 290 2.57 17.96 -6.85
CA TYR A 290 3.73 17.79 -5.95
C TYR A 290 4.58 19.06 -5.88
N VAL A 291 4.91 19.64 -7.04
CA VAL A 291 5.66 20.91 -7.09
C VAL A 291 4.89 22.04 -6.40
N ARG A 292 3.57 22.15 -6.65
CA ARG A 292 2.70 23.14 -6.02
C ARG A 292 2.69 22.99 -4.50
N GLN A 293 2.57 21.77 -3.99
CA GLN A 293 2.57 21.49 -2.55
C GLN A 293 3.96 21.72 -1.94
N ALA A 294 5.05 21.40 -2.64
CA ALA A 294 6.41 21.69 -2.18
C ALA A 294 6.65 23.20 -2.01
N VAL A 295 6.18 24.02 -2.96
CA VAL A 295 6.17 25.49 -2.80
C VAL A 295 5.30 25.88 -1.62
N GLY A 296 4.10 25.29 -1.50
CA GLY A 296 3.19 25.52 -0.37
C GLY A 296 3.80 25.22 0.99
N ILE A 297 4.64 24.18 1.10
CA ILE A 297 5.34 23.85 2.36
C ILE A 297 6.25 25.01 2.80
N LEU A 298 6.93 25.62 1.84
CA LEU A 298 7.89 26.71 2.06
C LEU A 298 7.20 28.06 2.31
N SER A 299 6.02 28.30 1.70
CA SER A 299 5.40 29.63 1.68
C SER A 299 4.11 29.76 2.47
N GLU A 300 3.40 28.67 2.80
CA GLU A 300 2.11 28.75 3.50
C GLU A 300 2.29 28.85 5.01
N SER A 301 1.57 29.81 5.62
CA SER A 301 1.37 29.90 7.06
C SER A 301 0.61 28.68 7.59
N THR A 302 0.95 28.22 8.79
CA THR A 302 0.23 27.14 9.48
C THR A 302 -1.27 27.47 9.55
N PRO A 303 -2.16 26.62 9.02
CA PRO A 303 -3.59 26.90 9.03
C PRO A 303 -4.13 26.88 10.46
N PRO A 304 -5.24 27.58 10.78
CA PRO A 304 -5.78 27.64 12.14
C PRO A 304 -6.07 26.28 12.77
N GLN A 305 -6.43 25.29 11.96
CA GLN A 305 -6.65 23.91 12.40
C GLN A 305 -5.39 23.22 12.96
N MET A 306 -4.20 23.79 12.72
CA MET A 306 -2.90 23.29 13.13
C MET A 306 -2.22 24.23 14.15
N GLU A 307 -2.93 25.24 14.67
CA GLU A 307 -2.42 26.20 15.66
C GLU A 307 -2.04 25.52 16.99
N GLN A 308 -2.67 24.40 17.33
CA GLN A 308 -2.31 23.59 18.51
C GLN A 308 -0.96 22.88 18.36
N ARG A 309 -0.35 22.93 17.16
CA ARG A 309 0.94 22.30 16.85
C ARG A 309 0.93 20.83 17.29
N LEU A 310 1.93 20.35 18.02
CA LEU A 310 2.03 18.95 18.44
C LEU A 310 1.93 18.75 19.95
N ASP A 311 1.35 19.70 20.70
CA ASP A 311 1.31 19.66 22.17
C ASP A 311 0.69 18.38 22.77
N LYS A 312 -0.20 17.72 22.02
CA LYS A 312 -0.90 16.50 22.44
C LYS A 312 -0.34 15.23 21.80
N VAL A 313 0.74 15.33 21.04
CA VAL A 313 1.37 14.18 20.41
C VAL A 313 2.51 13.72 21.31
N CYS A 314 2.37 12.51 21.83
CA CYS A 314 3.42 11.81 22.55
C CYS A 314 3.74 10.53 21.79
N ILE A 315 5.03 10.24 21.63
CA ILE A 315 5.50 9.02 20.96
C ILE A 315 6.52 8.38 21.86
N THR A 316 6.26 7.13 22.23
CA THR A 316 7.13 6.32 23.07
C THR A 316 7.75 5.18 22.24
N CYS A 317 8.98 4.82 22.57
CA CYS A 317 9.71 3.70 22.00
C CYS A 317 10.32 2.92 23.17
N ASP A 318 9.99 1.64 23.31
CA ASP A 318 10.44 0.78 24.41
C ASP A 318 10.18 1.36 25.82
N GLY A 319 9.05 2.07 25.98
CA GLY A 319 8.66 2.70 27.24
C GLY A 319 9.28 4.08 27.48
N GLU A 320 10.26 4.47 26.67
CA GLU A 320 10.91 5.78 26.74
C GLU A 320 10.23 6.79 25.82
N GLN A 321 10.13 8.04 26.25
CA GLN A 321 9.52 9.10 25.45
C GLN A 321 10.50 9.55 24.35
N TYR A 322 10.15 9.28 23.10
CA TYR A 322 10.89 9.70 21.92
C TYR A 322 10.47 11.10 21.44
N PHE A 323 9.18 11.44 21.54
CA PHE A 323 8.64 12.76 21.21
C PHE A 323 7.59 13.23 22.23
N PRO A 324 7.60 14.51 22.63
CA PRO A 324 8.70 15.48 22.41
C PRO A 324 9.97 15.02 23.13
N PRO A 325 11.18 15.32 22.60
CA PRO A 325 12.43 14.85 23.18
C PRO A 325 12.60 15.37 24.62
N GLN A 326 13.15 14.54 25.51
CA GLN A 326 13.36 14.88 26.91
C GLN A 326 14.77 15.44 27.14
N ASP A 327 15.06 16.67 26.68
CA ASP A 327 16.29 17.36 27.11
C ASP A 327 16.08 18.00 28.50
N GLY A 328 17.09 18.09 29.36
CA GLY A 328 16.95 18.44 30.79
C GLY A 328 16.20 19.74 31.17
N ASN A 329 15.80 20.58 30.21
CA ASN A 329 14.98 21.78 30.41
C ASN A 329 13.49 21.52 30.11
N ARG A 330 12.69 21.34 31.17
CA ARG A 330 11.23 21.08 31.10
C ARG A 330 10.41 22.16 30.37
N CYS A 331 10.94 23.35 30.13
CA CYS A 331 10.25 24.43 29.43
C CYS A 331 10.42 24.39 27.89
N GLU A 332 11.38 23.63 27.35
CA GLU A 332 11.68 23.58 25.91
C GLU A 332 11.14 22.30 25.22
N ASN A 333 10.66 21.33 26.00
CA ASN A 333 10.22 20.02 25.53
C ASN A 333 8.70 19.88 25.37
N SER A 334 8.00 20.97 25.04
CA SER A 334 6.58 20.87 24.68
C SER A 334 6.45 20.57 23.19
N GLY A 335 5.48 19.72 22.84
CA GLY A 335 5.06 19.53 21.45
C GLY A 335 4.59 20.83 20.77
N GLN A 336 4.29 21.89 21.53
CA GLN A 336 4.03 23.23 21.00
C GLN A 336 5.23 23.84 20.27
N ASN A 337 6.46 23.36 20.47
CA ASN A 337 7.62 23.88 19.75
C ASN A 337 7.75 23.29 18.34
N TYR A 338 7.00 22.24 18.04
CA TYR A 338 7.15 21.47 16.81
C TYR A 338 5.95 21.66 15.90
N ARG A 339 6.20 22.09 14.67
CA ARG A 339 5.17 22.20 13.63
C ARG A 339 4.78 20.82 13.09
N GLU A 340 5.70 19.87 13.11
CA GLU A 340 5.54 18.52 12.59
C GLU A 340 6.53 17.55 13.25
N VAL A 341 6.19 16.27 13.20
CA VAL A 341 7.05 15.15 13.57
C VAL A 341 6.78 14.03 12.58
N GLY A 342 7.84 13.39 12.11
CA GLY A 342 7.78 12.34 11.11
C GLY A 342 8.74 11.21 11.43
N PHE A 343 8.30 9.99 11.15
CA PHE A 343 9.05 8.77 11.35
C PHE A 343 9.13 8.08 10.01
N PHE A 344 10.34 7.87 9.57
CA PHE A 344 10.61 7.11 8.38
C PHE A 344 10.97 5.70 8.77
N ASN A 345 10.24 4.75 8.21
CA ASN A 345 10.52 3.32 8.28
C ASN A 345 11.63 3.02 7.28
N ILE A 346 12.81 3.58 7.54
CA ILE A 346 13.96 3.48 6.66
C ILE A 346 14.90 2.48 7.30
N ASN A 347 14.74 1.21 6.92
CA ASN A 347 15.92 0.41 6.64
C ASN A 347 16.44 0.87 5.28
N ARG A 348 17.18 2.00 5.25
CA ARG A 348 17.95 2.35 4.06
C ARG A 348 19.00 1.25 3.98
N MET A 349 18.74 0.23 3.18
CA MET A 349 19.82 -0.59 2.65
C MET A 349 20.56 0.26 1.62
N ALA A 350 21.14 1.38 2.07
CA ALA A 350 22.18 2.06 1.34
C ALA A 350 23.31 1.04 1.29
N ASN A 351 23.56 0.52 0.09
CA ASN A 351 24.52 -0.52 -0.28
C ASN A 351 23.92 -1.92 -0.45
N LEU A 352 22.97 -2.05 -1.38
CA LEU A 352 22.86 -3.25 -2.23
C LEU A 352 23.37 -2.92 -3.62
#